data_AF-A0A932Z912-F1
#
_entry.id   AF-A0A932Z912-F1
#
_cell.length_a   1.000
_cell.length_b   1.000
_cell.length_c   1.000
_cell.angle_alpha   90.00
_cell.angle_beta   90.00
_cell.angle_gamma   90.00
#
_symmetry.space_group_name_H-M   'P 1'
#
loop_
_entity.id
_entity.type
_entity.pdbx_description
1 polymer ?
#
loop_
_entity_poly.entity_id
_entity_poly.type
_entity_poly.pdbx_seq_one_letter_code
_entity_poly.pdbx_strand_id
1 'polypeptide(L)' 'MIYFKACPRCHGDMHLSKDQYGQYLECIQCGYEAESQALSEMRKVLDASREVETVEAA' A
#
# COMPACT_ATOMS: atom_id res chain seq x y z
N MET A 1 -5.14 5.29 -12.57
CA MET A 1 -4.02 5.02 -13.51
C MET A 1 -3.98 3.54 -13.80
N ILE A 2 -3.70 3.12 -15.03
CA ILE A 2 -3.60 1.70 -15.41
C ILE A 2 -2.16 1.38 -15.77
N TYR A 3 -1.66 0.25 -15.27
CA TYR A 3 -0.33 -0.28 -15.51
C TYR A 3 -0.47 -1.61 -16.27
N PHE A 4 -0.07 -1.60 -17.54
CA PHE A 4 -0.21 -2.76 -18.39
C PHE A 4 0.79 -3.85 -18.03
N LYS A 5 0.33 -5.11 -18.00
CA LYS A 5 1.17 -6.30 -17.75
C LYS A 5 2.00 -6.24 -16.45
N ALA A 6 1.56 -5.45 -15.47
CA ALA A 6 2.31 -5.17 -14.25
C ALA A 6 2.05 -6.19 -13.12
N CYS A 7 1.03 -7.05 -13.24
CA CYS A 7 0.72 -8.01 -12.19
C CYS A 7 1.79 -9.12 -12.11
N PRO A 8 2.45 -9.33 -10.94
CA PRO A 8 3.47 -10.35 -10.79
C PRO A 8 2.91 -11.78 -10.75
N ARG A 9 1.59 -11.95 -10.53
CA ARG A 9 0.94 -13.26 -10.45
C ARG A 9 0.50 -13.79 -11.80
N CYS A 10 -0.14 -12.96 -12.63
CA CYS A 10 -0.76 -13.39 -13.88
C CYS A 10 -0.27 -12.64 -15.12
N HIS A 11 0.65 -11.67 -14.96
CA HIS A 11 1.07 -10.75 -16.04
C HIS A 11 -0.10 -9.99 -16.67
N GLY A 12 -1.11 -9.72 -15.85
CA GLY A 12 -2.26 -8.90 -16.19
C GLY A 12 -2.08 -7.42 -15.92
N ASP A 13 -3.10 -6.65 -16.25
CA ASP A 13 -3.13 -5.20 -16.03
C ASP A 13 -3.52 -4.89 -14.59
N MET A 14 -2.87 -3.88 -14.03
CA MET A 14 -3.14 -3.38 -12.68
C MET A 14 -3.72 -1.97 -12.73
N HIS A 15 -4.66 -1.68 -11.84
CA HIS A 15 -5.29 -0.38 -11.70
C HIS A 15 -4.91 0.21 -10.34
N LEU A 16 -4.53 1.49 -10.33
CA LEU A 16 -4.35 2.26 -9.10
C LEU A 16 -5.73 2.66 -8.57
N SER A 17 -6.06 2.18 -7.38
CA SER A 17 -7.25 2.49 -6.60
C SER A 17 -6.91 3.31 -5.37
N LYS A 18 -7.92 3.86 -4.71
CA LYS A 18 -7.79 4.55 -3.42
C LYS A 18 -9.01 4.28 -2.54
N ASP A 19 -8.78 3.93 -1.30
CA ASP A 19 -9.80 3.84 -0.25
C ASP A 19 -9.43 4.73 0.96
N GLN A 20 -10.10 4.48 2.09
CA GLN A 20 -9.89 5.18 3.36
C GLN A 20 -8.53 4.89 4.02
N TYR A 21 -7.87 3.78 3.66
CA TYR A 21 -6.54 3.39 4.13
C TYR A 21 -5.43 3.87 3.20
N GLY A 22 -5.78 4.15 1.94
CA GLY A 22 -4.95 4.89 1.00
C GLY A 22 -5.00 4.30 -0.40
N GLN A 23 -3.95 4.56 -1.18
CA GLN A 23 -3.79 4.06 -2.55
C GLN A 23 -3.16 2.66 -2.62
N TYR A 24 -3.77 1.80 -3.42
CA TYR A 24 -3.27 0.45 -3.69
C TYR A 24 -3.41 0.11 -5.18
N LEU A 25 -2.62 -0.83 -5.66
CA LEU A 25 -2.73 -1.41 -6.99
C LEU A 25 -3.51 -2.70 -6.91
N GLU A 26 -4.54 -2.85 -7.74
CA GLU A 26 -5.31 -4.09 -7.87
C GLU A 26 -5.21 -4.64 -9.30
N CYS A 27 -5.01 -5.95 -9.46
CA CYS A 27 -5.05 -6.59 -10.76
C CYS A 27 -6.48 -6.89 -11.19
N ILE A 28 -6.88 -6.32 -12.33
CA ILE A 28 -8.23 -6.46 -12.89
C ILE A 28 -8.56 -7.92 -13.25
N GLN A 29 -7.56 -8.74 -13.54
CA GLN A 29 -7.75 -10.12 -14.02
C GLN A 29 -7.75 -11.18 -12.90
N CYS A 30 -6.98 -10.98 -11.83
CA CYS A 30 -6.82 -12.01 -10.79
C CYS A 30 -7.03 -11.51 -9.36
N GLY A 31 -7.32 -10.22 -9.16
CA GLY A 31 -7.56 -9.62 -7.84
C GLY A 31 -6.31 -9.51 -6.96
N TYR A 32 -5.09 -9.60 -7.52
CA TYR A 32 -3.88 -9.36 -6.74
C TYR A 32 -3.79 -7.91 -6.30
N GLU A 33 -3.64 -7.66 -5.01
CA GLU A 33 -3.49 -6.33 -4.43
C GLU A 33 -2.05 -6.09 -3.99
N ALA A 34 -1.52 -4.89 -4.25
CA ALA A 34 -0.23 -4.43 -3.77
C ALA A 34 -0.36 -3.02 -3.20
N GLU A 35 0.13 -2.82 -1.98
CA GLU A 35 0.16 -1.50 -1.36
C GLU A 35 1.15 -0.59 -2.09
N SER A 36 0.82 0.69 -2.24
CA SER A 36 1.76 1.65 -2.83
C SER A 36 2.91 1.95 -1.86
N GLN A 37 4.15 1.94 -2.35
CA GLN A 37 5.34 2.15 -1.52
C GLN A 37 5.31 3.49 -0.76
N ALA A 38 4.71 4.53 -1.34
CA ALA A 38 4.59 5.83 -0.66
C ALA A 38 3.79 5.74 0.65
N LEU A 39 2.77 4.87 0.70
CA LEU A 39 2.00 4.64 1.92
C LEU A 39 2.71 3.71 2.88
N SER A 40 3.41 2.68 2.39
CA SER A 40 4.18 1.82 3.27
C SER A 40 5.26 2.60 4.03
N GLU A 41 5.88 3.58 3.38
CA GLU A 41 6.88 4.45 4.02
C GLU A 41 6.24 5.44 5.00
N MET A 42 5.11 6.09 4.64
CA MET A 42 4.38 6.95 5.57
C MET A 42 3.82 6.19 6.78
N ARG A 43 3.34 4.97 6.58
CA ARG A 43 2.82 4.08 7.62
C ARG A 43 3.91 3.71 8.62
N LYS A 44 5.12 3.35 8.15
CA LYS A 44 6.28 3.11 9.02
C LYS A 44 6.62 4.32 9.88
N VAL A 45 6.56 5.54 9.31
CA VAL A 45 6.80 6.77 10.07
C VAL A 45 5.73 7.00 11.15
N LEU A 46 4.45 6.77 10.82
CA LEU A 46 3.34 6.90 11.78
C LEU A 46 3.40 5.85 12.90
N ASP A 47 3.66 4.59 12.56
CA ASP A 47 3.77 3.51 13.55
C ASP A 47 5.00 3.74 14.44
N ALA A 48 6.14 4.18 13.89
CA ALA A 48 7.33 4.54 14.67
C ALA A 48 7.08 5.71 15.64
N SER A 49 6.21 6.65 15.29
CA SER A 49 5.87 7.79 16.16
C SER A 49 5.03 7.39 17.38
N ARG A 50 4.25 6.29 17.28
CA ARG A 50 3.41 5.80 18.39
C ARG A 50 4.22 5.02 19.43
N GLU A 51 5.33 4.40 19.05
CA GLU A 51 6.22 3.72 20.00
C GLU A 51 6.94 4.72 20.93
N VAL A 52 7.28 5.91 20.42
CA VAL A 52 7.95 6.97 21.21
C VAL A 52 7.05 7.50 22.35
N GLU A 53 5.74 7.54 22.14
CA GLU A 53 4.78 8.09 23.12
C GLU A 53 4.62 7.20 24.38
N THR A 54 4.99 5.91 24.32
CA THR A 54 4.91 4.99 25.47
C THR A 54 6.12 5.01 26.39
N VAL A 55 7.23 5.62 25.96
CA VAL A 55 8.49 5.65 26.73
C VAL A 55 8.62 6.89 27.63
N GLU A 56 7.83 7.95 27.40
CA GLU A 56 7.83 9.18 28.21
C GLU A 56 6.85 9.16 29.40
N ALA A 57 6.10 8.08 29.59
CA ALA A 57 5.14 7.92 30.69
C ALA A 57 5.62 7.02 31.84
N ALA A 58 6.91 6.64 31.88
CA ALA A 58 7.50 5.74 32.88
C ALA A 58 8.45 6.46 33.85
#